data_AF-A0A453PLR7-F1
#
_entry.id   AF-A0A453PLR7-F1
#
_cell.length_a   1.000
_cell.length_b   1.000
_cell.length_c   1.000
_cell.angle_alpha   90.00
_cell.angle_beta   90.00
_cell.angle_gamma   90.00
#
_symmetry.space_group_name_H-M   'P 1'
#
loop_
_entity.id
_entity.type
_entity.pdbx_description
1 polymer ?
#
loop_
_entity_poly.entity_id
_entity_poly.type
_entity_poly.pdbx_seq_one_letter_code
_entity_poly.pdbx_strand_id
1 'polypeptide(L)'
;RRVPGDAAAEEVNPVMRLLDELKASSSGRSGEDLDRLVSLLDELLELCSGEGAENAAVAARNGGVEALVSLCASAGVTQEGLLASGLKALSSLIRDVGSTEKFRQSQGPKIVMDILKGALENSDILDGGFSVVAMASAGNEVVKDAFMDLKVDELILEVMRNKSNSKVQSVYDAIRVLLTPDDNRVVASQVYGYSRKFAEIGVAEVLVVALREQVAPSSLPSACAALKAIAVNVR
;
A
#
# COMPACT_ATOMS: atom_id res chain seq x y z
N ARG A 1 11.34 -55.24 1.65
CA ARG A 1 9.92 -54.85 1.44
C ARG A 1 9.67 -53.64 2.34
N ARG A 2 9.86 -52.42 1.83
CA ARG A 2 9.57 -51.19 2.59
C ARG A 2 8.09 -50.88 2.41
N VAL A 3 7.39 -50.60 3.50
CA VAL A 3 6.01 -50.13 3.50
C VAL A 3 6.06 -48.63 3.17
N PRO A 4 5.44 -48.16 2.08
CA PRO A 4 5.27 -46.74 1.81
C PRO A 4 3.95 -46.31 2.45
N GLY A 5 4.03 -45.43 3.44
CA GLY A 5 2.87 -45.00 4.21
C GLY A 5 3.26 -44.03 5.30
N ASP A 6 3.86 -42.91 4.90
CA ASP A 6 3.76 -41.66 5.63
C ASP A 6 3.97 -40.56 4.59
N ALA A 7 2.89 -40.26 3.86
CA ALA A 7 2.78 -38.94 3.26
C ALA A 7 2.76 -38.00 4.46
N ALA A 8 3.87 -37.28 4.68
CA ALA A 8 3.93 -36.19 5.64
C ALA A 8 2.63 -35.39 5.50
N ALA A 9 1.85 -35.29 6.57
CA ALA A 9 0.72 -34.38 6.61
C ALA A 9 1.25 -33.04 6.09
N GLU A 10 0.73 -32.57 4.95
CA GLU A 10 1.14 -31.28 4.38
C GLU A 10 1.06 -30.27 5.52
N GLU A 11 2.21 -29.74 5.95
CA GLU A 11 2.24 -28.70 6.96
C GLU A 11 1.42 -27.53 6.40
N VAL A 12 0.24 -27.32 6.97
CA VAL A 12 -0.65 -26.25 6.55
C VAL A 12 0.12 -24.95 6.72
N ASN A 13 0.35 -24.25 5.61
CA ASN A 13 1.09 -22.99 5.64
C ASN A 13 0.45 -22.07 6.71
N PRO A 14 1.23 -21.50 7.64
CA PRO A 14 0.70 -20.76 8.79
C PRO A 14 -0.23 -19.60 8.40
N VAL A 15 -0.02 -19.03 7.22
CA VAL A 15 -0.85 -17.95 6.67
C VAL A 15 -2.26 -18.40 6.32
N MET A 16 -2.47 -19.66 5.93
CA MET A 16 -3.79 -20.17 5.57
C MET A 16 -4.75 -20.10 6.76
N ARG A 17 -4.26 -20.49 7.95
CA ARG A 17 -5.05 -20.42 9.17
C ARG A 17 -5.46 -18.98 9.49
N LEU A 18 -4.52 -18.03 9.43
CA LEU A 18 -4.82 -16.61 9.70
C LEU A 18 -5.84 -16.05 8.71
N LEU A 19 -5.72 -16.41 7.42
CA LEU A 19 -6.68 -15.97 6.41
C LEU A 19 -8.08 -16.54 6.62
N ASP A 20 -8.19 -17.80 7.02
CA ASP A 20 -9.49 -18.41 7.29
C ASP A 20 -10.15 -17.76 8.51
N GLU A 21 -9.38 -17.47 9.56
CA GLU A 21 -9.86 -16.73 10.73
C GLU A 21 -10.30 -15.29 10.36
N LEU A 22 -9.49 -14.56 9.58
CA LEU A 22 -9.83 -13.20 9.13
C LEU A 22 -11.11 -13.15 8.28
N LYS A 23 -11.30 -14.14 7.39
CA LYS A 23 -12.52 -14.24 6.57
C LYS A 23 -13.75 -14.55 7.42
N ALA A 24 -13.62 -15.43 8.42
CA ALA A 24 -14.71 -15.79 9.32
C ALA A 24 -15.13 -14.64 10.23
N SER A 25 -14.18 -13.81 10.69
CA SER A 25 -14.43 -12.67 11.59
C SER A 25 -15.02 -11.44 10.90
N SER A 26 -15.34 -11.51 9.60
CA SER A 26 -15.93 -10.39 8.85
C SER A 26 -17.41 -10.12 9.17
N SER A 27 -18.08 -11.00 9.93
CA SER A 27 -19.51 -10.92 10.25
C SER A 27 -19.79 -10.56 11.72
N GLY A 28 -20.13 -9.28 11.99
CA GLY A 28 -20.56 -8.75 13.30
C GLY A 28 -19.39 -8.43 14.23
N ARG A 29 -19.17 -7.14 14.55
CA ARG A 29 -17.99 -6.67 15.30
C ARG A 29 -18.38 -6.07 16.64
N SER A 30 -18.01 -6.73 17.74
CA SER A 30 -17.87 -6.12 19.06
C SER A 30 -16.48 -5.49 19.23
N GLY A 31 -16.23 -4.80 20.35
CA GLY A 31 -14.91 -4.20 20.62
C GLY A 31 -13.79 -5.24 20.77
N GLU A 32 -14.06 -6.36 21.45
CA GLU A 32 -13.10 -7.46 21.62
C GLU A 32 -12.79 -8.15 20.28
N ASP A 33 -13.75 -8.18 19.36
CA ASP A 33 -13.54 -8.70 18.00
C ASP A 33 -12.58 -7.82 17.18
N LEU A 34 -12.54 -6.50 17.44
CA LEU A 34 -11.65 -5.57 16.76
C LEU A 34 -10.20 -5.76 17.18
N ASP A 35 -9.93 -5.87 18.49
CA ASP A 35 -8.56 -6.07 19.00
C ASP A 35 -7.97 -7.41 18.53
N ARG A 36 -8.81 -8.45 18.48
CA ARG A 36 -8.43 -9.74 17.91
C ARG A 36 -8.11 -9.62 16.42
N LEU A 37 -8.94 -8.91 15.65
CA LEU A 37 -8.69 -8.69 14.22
C LEU A 37 -7.38 -7.91 13.97
N VAL A 38 -7.09 -6.88 14.76
CA VAL A 38 -5.83 -6.14 14.69
C VAL A 38 -4.65 -7.08 14.92
N SER A 39 -4.73 -7.93 15.95
CA SER A 39 -3.68 -8.90 16.27
C SER A 39 -3.43 -9.90 15.11
N LEU A 40 -4.51 -10.40 14.49
CA LEU A 40 -4.41 -11.30 13.32
C LEU A 40 -3.79 -10.62 12.11
N LEU A 41 -4.08 -9.32 11.90
CA LEU A 41 -3.50 -8.54 10.79
C LEU A 41 -2.02 -8.26 11.01
N ASP A 42 -1.63 -7.94 12.24
CA ASP A 42 -0.23 -7.72 12.60
C ASP A 42 0.58 -9.02 12.45
N GLU A 43 0.04 -10.17 12.87
CA GLU A 43 0.67 -11.47 12.67
C GLU A 43 0.77 -11.83 11.17
N LEU A 44 -0.27 -11.56 10.38
CA LEU A 44 -0.24 -11.75 8.93
C LEU A 44 0.83 -10.88 8.27
N LEU A 45 0.95 -9.62 8.69
CA LEU A 45 1.96 -8.69 8.22
C LEU A 45 3.37 -9.21 8.51
N GLU A 46 3.63 -9.68 9.73
CA GLU A 46 4.93 -10.26 10.10
C GLU A 46 5.28 -11.46 9.23
N LEU A 47 4.34 -12.38 9.00
CA LEU A 47 4.56 -13.58 8.19
C LEU A 47 4.76 -13.29 6.69
N CYS A 48 4.23 -12.18 6.18
CA CYS A 48 4.26 -11.81 4.76
C CYS A 48 5.34 -10.76 4.43
N SER A 49 5.98 -10.16 5.44
CA SER A 49 7.01 -9.14 5.28
C SER A 49 8.41 -9.71 5.12
N GLY A 50 9.33 -8.93 4.55
CA GLY A 50 10.74 -9.31 4.41
C GLY A 50 10.92 -10.63 3.65
N GLU A 51 11.50 -11.63 4.33
CA GLU A 51 11.75 -12.99 3.83
C GLU A 51 10.45 -13.80 3.60
N GLY A 52 9.32 -13.34 4.15
CA GLY A 52 7.99 -13.94 3.99
C GLY A 52 7.34 -13.77 2.60
N ALA A 53 8.12 -13.58 1.54
CA ALA A 53 7.58 -13.36 0.19
C ALA A 53 6.75 -14.55 -0.33
N GLU A 54 7.16 -15.78 0.00
CA GLU A 54 6.41 -17.00 -0.36
C GLU A 54 5.05 -17.05 0.35
N ASN A 55 5.03 -16.67 1.62
CA ASN A 55 3.82 -16.55 2.43
C ASN A 55 2.86 -15.50 1.87
N ALA A 56 3.37 -14.34 1.44
CA ALA A 56 2.57 -13.32 0.77
C ALA A 56 1.95 -13.83 -0.54
N ALA A 57 2.71 -14.59 -1.34
CA ALA A 57 2.19 -15.21 -2.56
C ALA A 57 1.11 -16.26 -2.27
N VAL A 58 1.30 -17.08 -1.23
CA VAL A 58 0.27 -18.03 -0.75
C VAL A 58 -0.97 -17.27 -0.29
N ALA A 59 -0.82 -16.21 0.50
CA ALA A 59 -1.95 -15.39 0.94
C ALA A 59 -2.74 -14.82 -0.23
N ALA A 60 -2.05 -14.20 -1.17
CA ALA A 60 -2.67 -13.58 -2.34
C ALA A 60 -3.41 -14.62 -3.20
N ARG A 61 -2.83 -15.79 -3.44
CA ARG A 61 -3.48 -16.89 -4.18
C ARG A 61 -4.78 -17.34 -3.50
N ASN A 62 -4.80 -17.32 -2.18
CA ASN A 62 -5.93 -17.78 -1.37
C ASN A 62 -6.92 -16.65 -0.99
N GLY A 63 -6.94 -15.55 -1.75
CA GLY A 63 -7.96 -14.50 -1.60
C GLY A 63 -7.68 -13.48 -0.49
N GLY A 64 -6.44 -13.43 0.02
CA GLY A 64 -6.07 -12.52 1.11
C GLY A 64 -6.17 -11.04 0.71
N VAL A 65 -5.81 -10.69 -0.53
CA VAL A 65 -5.90 -9.30 -1.02
C VAL A 65 -7.34 -8.82 -1.02
N GLU A 66 -8.23 -9.63 -1.61
CA GLU A 66 -9.65 -9.35 -1.73
C GLU A 66 -10.31 -9.23 -0.34
N ALA A 67 -9.95 -10.13 0.58
CA ALA A 67 -10.44 -10.11 1.96
C ALA A 67 -10.00 -8.83 2.70
N LEU A 68 -8.73 -8.43 2.59
CA LEU A 68 -8.21 -7.23 3.24
C LEU A 68 -8.78 -5.94 2.64
N VAL A 69 -9.00 -5.88 1.34
CA VAL A 69 -9.69 -4.74 0.69
C VAL A 69 -11.12 -4.62 1.24
N SER A 70 -11.87 -5.72 1.32
CA SER A 70 -13.23 -5.73 1.89
C SER A 70 -13.23 -5.36 3.38
N LEU A 71 -12.22 -5.81 4.13
CA LEU A 71 -12.06 -5.49 5.55
C LEU A 71 -11.84 -3.98 5.73
N CYS A 72 -10.92 -3.39 4.95
CA CYS A 72 -10.64 -1.96 5.00
C CYS A 72 -11.86 -1.12 4.58
N ALA A 73 -12.58 -1.54 3.54
CA ALA A 73 -13.80 -0.85 3.11
C ALA A 73 -14.91 -0.84 4.18
N SER A 74 -15.01 -1.91 4.98
CA SER A 74 -16.05 -2.07 6.00
C SER A 74 -15.68 -1.48 7.37
N ALA A 75 -14.40 -1.29 7.67
CA ALA A 75 -13.95 -0.76 8.96
C ALA A 75 -14.42 0.68 9.22
N GLY A 76 -14.59 1.49 8.17
CA GLY A 76 -14.87 2.91 8.29
C GLY A 76 -13.72 3.67 8.98
N VAL A 77 -13.62 4.98 8.77
CA VAL A 77 -12.48 5.77 9.28
C VAL A 77 -12.41 5.82 10.82
N THR A 78 -13.50 5.49 11.50
CA THR A 78 -13.57 5.46 12.97
C THR A 78 -12.85 4.26 13.61
N GLN A 79 -12.57 3.20 12.87
CA GLN A 79 -11.83 2.02 13.35
C GLN A 79 -10.34 2.15 13.00
N GLU A 80 -9.70 3.19 13.54
CA GLU A 80 -8.39 3.65 13.10
C GLU A 80 -7.28 2.57 13.21
N GLY A 81 -7.22 1.85 14.33
CA GLY A 81 -6.24 0.78 14.54
C GLY A 81 -6.42 -0.37 13.55
N LEU A 82 -7.66 -0.78 13.31
CA LEU A 82 -7.98 -1.82 12.34
C LEU A 82 -7.60 -1.41 10.92
N LEU A 83 -7.88 -0.16 10.54
CA LEU A 83 -7.48 0.37 9.23
C LEU A 83 -5.97 0.45 9.08
N ALA A 84 -5.26 0.95 10.08
CA ALA A 84 -3.80 1.07 10.03
C ALA A 84 -3.13 -0.31 9.86
N SER A 85 -3.50 -1.30 10.68
CA SER A 85 -2.97 -2.66 10.54
C SER A 85 -3.43 -3.33 9.25
N GLY A 86 -4.69 -3.12 8.84
CA GLY A 86 -5.24 -3.68 7.61
C GLY A 86 -4.54 -3.18 6.34
N LEU A 87 -4.24 -1.89 6.27
CA LEU A 87 -3.51 -1.28 5.15
C LEU A 87 -2.05 -1.76 5.10
N LYS A 88 -1.38 -1.88 6.26
CA LYS A 88 -0.02 -2.43 6.34
C LYS A 88 0.01 -3.88 5.90
N ALA A 89 -0.90 -4.72 6.40
CA ALA A 89 -1.02 -6.10 5.96
C ALA A 89 -1.29 -6.15 4.45
N LEU A 90 -2.23 -5.36 3.94
CA LEU A 90 -2.56 -5.31 2.51
C LEU A 90 -1.35 -4.95 1.65
N SER A 91 -0.53 -3.96 2.04
CA SER A 91 0.67 -3.60 1.28
C SER A 91 1.68 -4.74 1.20
N SER A 92 1.79 -5.56 2.26
CA SER A 92 2.68 -6.74 2.26
C SER A 92 2.22 -7.88 1.34
N LEU A 93 0.92 -7.97 1.02
CA LEU A 93 0.37 -8.97 0.09
C LEU A 93 0.48 -8.55 -1.38
N ILE A 94 0.62 -7.25 -1.66
CA ILE A 94 0.74 -6.70 -3.02
C ILE A 94 2.21 -6.69 -3.42
N ARG A 95 2.64 -7.68 -4.20
CA ARG A 95 4.06 -7.92 -4.51
C ARG A 95 4.33 -8.24 -5.98
N ASP A 96 3.33 -8.76 -6.69
CA ASP A 96 3.45 -9.15 -8.08
C ASP A 96 2.23 -8.71 -8.89
N VAL A 97 2.30 -8.92 -10.21
CA VAL A 97 1.24 -8.55 -11.15
C VAL A 97 -0.09 -9.24 -10.79
N GLY A 98 -0.05 -10.49 -10.30
CA GLY A 98 -1.23 -11.25 -9.94
C GLY A 98 -1.93 -10.69 -8.70
N SER A 99 -1.20 -10.38 -7.63
CA SER A 99 -1.79 -9.78 -6.43
C SER A 99 -2.23 -8.33 -6.66
N THR A 100 -1.51 -7.59 -7.51
CA THR A 100 -1.91 -6.25 -7.94
C THR A 100 -3.19 -6.27 -8.77
N GLU A 101 -3.37 -7.26 -9.64
CA GLU A 101 -4.60 -7.42 -10.41
C GLU A 101 -5.81 -7.71 -9.52
N LYS A 102 -5.64 -8.58 -8.52
CA LYS A 102 -6.67 -8.85 -7.51
C LYS A 102 -7.06 -7.60 -6.72
N PHE A 103 -6.06 -6.80 -6.32
CA PHE A 103 -6.29 -5.51 -5.66
C PHE A 103 -7.12 -4.57 -6.56
N ARG A 104 -6.74 -4.43 -7.84
CA ARG A 104 -7.46 -3.60 -8.81
C ARG A 104 -8.91 -4.06 -8.99
N GLN A 105 -9.14 -5.35 -9.21
CA GLN A 105 -10.47 -5.93 -9.41
C GLN A 105 -11.37 -5.78 -8.18
N SER A 106 -10.78 -5.71 -6.99
CA SER A 106 -11.49 -5.49 -5.73
C SER A 106 -11.87 -4.03 -5.46
N GLN A 107 -11.73 -3.13 -6.45
CA GLN A 107 -11.86 -1.67 -6.30
C GLN A 107 -10.83 -1.06 -5.32
N GLY A 108 -9.70 -1.74 -5.14
CA GLY A 108 -8.64 -1.34 -4.21
C GLY A 108 -8.22 0.12 -4.32
N PRO A 109 -7.92 0.67 -5.51
CA PRO A 109 -7.51 2.06 -5.65
C PRO A 109 -8.54 3.06 -5.09
N LYS A 110 -9.82 2.84 -5.40
CA LYS A 110 -10.91 3.71 -4.94
C LYS A 110 -11.08 3.63 -3.42
N ILE A 111 -11.12 2.42 -2.87
CA ILE A 111 -11.29 2.19 -1.43
C ILE A 111 -10.13 2.83 -0.65
N VAL A 112 -8.89 2.62 -1.08
CA VAL A 112 -7.71 3.22 -0.43
C VAL A 112 -7.76 4.75 -0.50
N MET A 113 -8.13 5.32 -1.65
CA MET A 113 -8.26 6.78 -1.78
C MET A 113 -9.38 7.36 -0.90
N ASP A 114 -10.51 6.68 -0.79
CA ASP A 114 -11.62 7.11 0.08
C ASP A 114 -11.19 7.07 1.57
N ILE A 115 -10.44 6.04 1.98
CA ILE A 115 -9.87 5.94 3.34
C ILE A 115 -8.89 7.08 3.59
N LEU A 116 -7.91 7.30 2.70
CA LEU A 116 -6.90 8.34 2.87
C LEU A 116 -7.52 9.75 2.96
N LYS A 117 -8.52 10.04 2.12
CA LYS A 117 -9.26 11.32 2.16
C LYS A 117 -10.06 11.50 3.44
N GLY A 118 -10.59 10.41 4.00
CA GLY A 118 -11.31 10.45 5.26
C GLY A 118 -10.39 10.54 6.49
N ALA A 119 -9.15 10.05 6.39
CA ALA A 119 -8.22 9.88 7.49
C ALA A 119 -7.06 10.89 7.51
N LEU A 120 -7.25 12.09 6.96
CA LEU A 120 -6.21 13.13 6.85
C LEU A 120 -5.53 13.46 8.19
N GLU A 121 -6.20 13.24 9.32
CA GLU A 121 -5.62 13.50 10.63
C GLU A 121 -4.76 12.37 11.21
N ASN A 122 -4.97 11.13 10.76
CA ASN A 122 -4.31 9.95 11.31
C ASN A 122 -3.09 9.54 10.46
N SER A 123 -1.89 9.76 11.00
CA SER A 123 -0.64 9.49 10.27
C SER A 123 -0.38 8.00 10.02
N ASP A 124 -0.83 7.10 10.89
CA ASP A 124 -0.61 5.66 10.71
C ASP A 124 -1.46 5.09 9.56
N ILE A 125 -2.70 5.58 9.42
CA ILE A 125 -3.57 5.24 8.28
C ILE A 125 -2.98 5.82 6.99
N LEU A 126 -2.52 7.07 7.01
CA LEU A 126 -1.88 7.69 5.86
C LEU A 126 -0.63 6.92 5.44
N ASP A 127 0.23 6.55 6.39
CA ASP A 127 1.47 5.82 6.12
C ASP A 127 1.20 4.41 5.59
N GLY A 128 0.23 3.69 6.18
CA GLY A 128 -0.22 2.40 5.65
C GLY A 128 -0.83 2.52 4.25
N GLY A 129 -1.70 3.50 4.02
CA GLY A 129 -2.39 3.69 2.74
C GLY A 129 -1.44 4.12 1.61
N PHE A 130 -0.50 5.02 1.86
CA PHE A 130 0.53 5.36 0.87
C PHE A 130 1.51 4.21 0.63
N SER A 131 1.75 3.33 1.62
CA SER A 131 2.46 2.07 1.38
C SER A 131 1.71 1.19 0.38
N VAL A 132 0.38 1.08 0.50
CA VAL A 132 -0.46 0.37 -0.49
C VAL A 132 -0.39 1.04 -1.87
N VAL A 133 -0.47 2.37 -1.94
CA VAL A 133 -0.32 3.12 -3.20
C VAL A 133 1.02 2.79 -3.87
N ALA A 134 2.12 2.82 -3.11
CA ALA A 134 3.45 2.51 -3.63
C ALA A 134 3.54 1.06 -4.14
N MET A 135 3.12 0.09 -3.32
CA MET A 135 3.23 -1.34 -3.66
C MET A 135 2.33 -1.72 -4.85
N ALA A 136 1.10 -1.20 -4.91
CA ALA A 136 0.16 -1.51 -5.98
C ALA A 136 0.46 -0.80 -7.30
N SER A 137 1.14 0.35 -7.24
CA SER A 137 1.56 1.09 -8.43
C SER A 137 2.82 0.50 -9.06
N ALA A 138 3.67 -0.15 -8.28
CA ALA A 138 4.94 -0.68 -8.75
C ALA A 138 4.73 -1.77 -9.81
N GLY A 139 5.29 -1.56 -10.99
CA GLY A 139 5.15 -2.49 -12.11
C GLY A 139 3.77 -2.50 -12.78
N ASN A 140 2.86 -1.58 -12.44
CA ASN A 140 1.48 -1.60 -12.92
C ASN A 140 0.93 -0.20 -13.27
N GLU A 141 1.13 0.19 -14.54
CA GLU A 141 0.67 1.48 -15.06
C GLU A 141 -0.86 1.63 -14.99
N VAL A 142 -1.64 0.55 -15.12
CA VAL A 142 -3.11 0.66 -15.02
C VAL A 142 -3.56 1.06 -13.61
N VAL A 143 -2.87 0.58 -12.58
CA VAL A 143 -3.16 0.97 -11.20
C VAL A 143 -2.66 2.39 -10.91
N LYS A 144 -1.52 2.80 -11.48
CA LYS A 144 -1.07 4.21 -11.42
C LYS A 144 -2.11 5.14 -12.02
N ASP A 145 -2.57 4.85 -13.24
CA ASP A 145 -3.60 5.62 -13.94
C ASP A 145 -4.85 5.75 -13.06
N ALA A 146 -5.30 4.65 -12.44
CA ALA A 146 -6.43 4.67 -11.53
C ALA A 146 -6.22 5.60 -10.31
N PHE A 147 -5.04 5.60 -9.69
CA PHE A 147 -4.75 6.52 -8.59
C PHE A 147 -4.63 7.98 -9.05
N MET A 148 -4.04 8.23 -10.21
CA MET A 148 -3.92 9.56 -10.81
C MET A 148 -5.28 10.15 -11.17
N ASP A 149 -6.20 9.33 -11.69
CA ASP A 149 -7.59 9.74 -11.97
C ASP A 149 -8.36 10.07 -10.68
N LEU A 150 -8.03 9.40 -9.58
CA LEU A 150 -8.61 9.65 -8.25
C LEU A 150 -7.96 10.83 -7.50
N LYS A 151 -7.01 11.53 -8.14
CA LYS A 151 -6.30 12.70 -7.62
C LYS A 151 -5.37 12.40 -6.43
N VAL A 152 -4.60 11.32 -6.53
CA VAL A 152 -3.58 10.98 -5.52
C VAL A 152 -2.50 12.06 -5.40
N ASP A 153 -2.19 12.78 -6.48
CA ASP A 153 -1.25 13.88 -6.54
C ASP A 153 -1.68 15.07 -5.67
N GLU A 154 -2.93 15.48 -5.76
CA GLU A 154 -3.50 16.55 -4.93
C GLU A 154 -3.53 16.15 -3.45
N LEU A 155 -3.89 14.89 -3.16
CA LEU A 155 -3.89 14.35 -1.80
C LEU A 155 -2.47 14.29 -1.20
N ILE A 156 -1.47 13.87 -1.98
CA ILE A 156 -0.06 13.87 -1.57
C ILE A 156 0.36 15.29 -1.17
N LEU A 157 0.05 16.28 -2.00
CA LEU A 157 0.38 17.68 -1.70
C LEU A 157 -0.25 18.14 -0.39
N GLU A 158 -1.53 17.83 -0.17
CA GLU A 158 -2.24 18.16 1.06
C GLU A 158 -1.58 17.53 2.29
N VAL A 159 -1.28 16.22 2.23
CA VAL A 159 -0.63 15.51 3.33
C VAL A 159 0.76 16.07 3.62
N MET A 160 1.57 16.36 2.59
CA MET A 160 2.91 16.92 2.77
C MET A 160 2.90 18.35 3.33
N ARG A 161 1.87 19.15 3.06
CA ARG A 161 1.73 20.49 3.65
C ARG A 161 1.29 20.45 5.11
N ASN A 162 0.42 19.50 5.45
CA ASN A 162 -0.27 19.48 6.74
C ASN A 162 0.43 18.59 7.79
N LYS A 163 1.27 17.64 7.37
CA LYS A 163 1.94 16.70 8.27
C LYS A 163 3.43 16.96 8.31
N SER A 164 4.01 16.90 9.51
CA SER A 164 5.46 16.95 9.68
C SER A 164 6.11 15.80 8.93
N ASN A 165 7.18 16.10 8.19
CA ASN A 165 7.91 15.21 7.29
C ASN A 165 8.38 13.86 7.89
N SER A 166 8.31 13.73 9.22
CA SER A 166 8.66 12.54 9.99
C SER A 166 7.56 11.47 10.09
N LYS A 167 6.27 11.79 9.90
CA LYS A 167 5.17 10.88 10.30
C LYS A 167 4.61 9.98 9.21
N VAL A 168 4.70 10.38 7.94
CA VAL A 168 4.16 9.62 6.79
C VAL A 168 5.31 9.42 5.81
N GLN A 169 6.13 8.40 6.06
CA GLN A 169 7.35 8.16 5.29
C GLN A 169 7.03 7.52 3.93
N SER A 170 6.02 6.66 3.89
CA SER A 170 5.64 5.94 2.67
C SER A 170 5.16 6.86 1.54
N VAL A 171 4.81 8.12 1.84
CA VAL A 171 4.46 9.13 0.81
C VAL A 171 5.61 9.33 -0.18
N TYR A 172 6.87 9.30 0.29
CA TYR A 172 8.03 9.49 -0.59
C TYR A 172 8.20 8.31 -1.55
N ASP A 173 7.93 7.08 -1.10
CA ASP A 173 7.91 5.90 -1.96
C ASP A 173 6.74 5.92 -2.94
N ALA A 174 5.55 6.34 -2.51
CA ALA A 174 4.40 6.51 -3.38
C ALA A 174 4.70 7.49 -4.52
N ILE A 175 5.25 8.67 -4.21
CA ILE A 175 5.66 9.65 -5.23
C ILE A 175 6.70 9.04 -6.16
N ARG A 176 7.77 8.43 -5.61
CA ARG A 176 8.82 7.83 -6.43
C ARG A 176 8.25 6.80 -7.41
N VAL A 177 7.38 5.90 -6.95
CA VAL A 177 6.83 4.83 -7.78
C VAL A 177 5.86 5.38 -8.83
N LEU A 178 4.96 6.30 -8.46
CA LEU A 178 4.04 6.94 -9.41
C LEU A 178 4.79 7.66 -10.54
N LEU A 179 5.98 8.17 -10.25
CA LEU A 179 6.82 8.91 -11.19
C LEU A 179 7.95 8.07 -11.84
N THR A 180 8.04 6.78 -11.52
CA THR A 180 8.99 5.86 -12.16
C THR A 180 8.29 5.18 -13.34
N PRO A 181 8.85 5.19 -14.56
CA PRO A 181 8.30 4.42 -15.66
C PRO A 181 8.56 2.93 -15.44
N ASP A 182 7.50 2.12 -15.40
CA ASP A 182 7.64 0.66 -15.22
C ASP A 182 7.63 -0.12 -16.54
N ASP A 183 7.17 0.50 -17.62
CA ASP A 183 7.26 -0.06 -18.96
C ASP A 183 8.06 0.86 -19.88
N ASN A 184 9.23 0.37 -20.32
CA ASN A 184 10.08 1.04 -21.31
C ASN A 184 9.42 1.17 -22.69
N ARG A 185 8.25 0.54 -22.90
CA ARG A 185 7.43 0.55 -24.12
C ARG A 185 6.20 1.44 -23.99
N VAL A 186 5.77 1.77 -22.77
CA VAL A 186 4.78 2.83 -22.56
C VAL A 186 5.41 4.13 -23.04
N VAL A 187 4.67 4.86 -23.87
CA VAL A 187 5.16 6.10 -24.46
C VAL A 187 5.64 6.98 -23.31
N ALA A 188 6.89 7.44 -23.36
CA ALA A 188 7.53 8.27 -22.34
C ALA A 188 6.66 9.46 -21.86
N SER A 189 5.60 9.80 -22.60
CA SER A 189 4.60 10.83 -22.30
C SER A 189 3.74 10.62 -21.06
N GLN A 190 3.43 9.39 -20.61
CA GLN A 190 2.46 9.20 -19.52
C GLN A 190 3.04 9.55 -18.14
N VAL A 191 4.16 8.92 -17.78
CA VAL A 191 4.90 9.23 -16.54
C VAL A 191 5.50 10.65 -16.57
N TYR A 192 5.87 11.13 -17.76
CA TYR A 192 6.22 12.54 -17.95
C TYR A 192 5.02 13.47 -17.64
N GLY A 193 3.82 13.08 -18.07
CA GLY A 193 2.57 13.77 -17.72
C GLY A 193 2.31 13.79 -16.21
N TYR A 194 2.57 12.70 -15.50
CA TYR A 194 2.45 12.66 -14.03
C TYR A 194 3.48 13.57 -13.37
N SER A 195 4.74 13.48 -13.79
CA SER A 195 5.80 14.34 -13.28
C SER A 195 5.47 15.83 -13.46
N ARG A 196 4.89 16.20 -14.62
CA ARG A 196 4.43 17.56 -14.88
C ARG A 196 3.28 17.97 -13.97
N LYS A 197 2.25 17.12 -13.80
CA LYS A 197 1.15 17.41 -12.86
C LYS A 197 1.65 17.66 -11.44
N PHE A 198 2.55 16.80 -10.95
CA PHE A 198 3.17 16.96 -9.64
C PHE A 198 3.97 18.28 -9.52
N ALA A 199 4.67 18.68 -10.58
CA ALA A 199 5.36 19.97 -10.63
C ALA A 199 4.37 21.14 -10.59
N GLU A 200 3.33 21.10 -11.42
CA GLU A 200 2.34 22.18 -11.59
C GLU A 200 1.58 22.49 -10.30
N ILE A 201 1.25 21.46 -9.51
CA ILE A 201 0.53 21.65 -8.24
C ILE A 201 1.46 22.00 -7.06
N GLY A 202 2.78 21.95 -7.28
CA GLY A 202 3.78 22.39 -6.31
C GLY A 202 4.29 21.29 -5.35
N VAL A 203 4.33 20.03 -5.78
CA VAL A 203 4.91 18.93 -4.98
C VAL A 203 6.43 19.07 -4.86
N ALA A 204 7.10 19.65 -5.86
CA ALA A 204 8.56 19.86 -5.82
C ALA A 204 8.98 20.76 -4.65
N GLU A 205 8.23 21.83 -4.40
CA GLU A 205 8.51 22.81 -3.36
C GLU A 205 8.39 22.18 -1.97
N VAL A 206 7.33 21.40 -1.73
CA VAL A 206 7.15 20.71 -0.44
C VAL A 206 8.18 19.61 -0.23
N LEU A 207 8.62 18.91 -1.29
CA LEU A 207 9.73 17.96 -1.21
C LEU A 207 11.06 18.63 -0.85
N VAL A 208 11.35 19.82 -1.40
CA VAL A 208 12.56 20.58 -1.05
C VAL A 208 12.51 21.02 0.40
N VAL A 209 11.36 21.49 0.90
CA VAL A 209 11.17 21.82 2.32
C VAL A 209 11.39 20.57 3.17
N ALA A 210 10.77 19.45 2.82
CA ALA A 210 10.93 18.19 3.53
C ALA A 210 12.38 17.75 3.66
N LEU A 211 13.14 17.79 2.56
CA LEU A 211 14.56 17.43 2.52
C LEU A 211 15.41 18.37 3.40
N ARG A 212 15.07 19.66 3.46
CA ARG A 212 15.76 20.62 4.35
C ARG A 212 15.45 20.38 5.82
N GLU A 213 14.23 19.95 6.13
CA GLU A 213 13.76 19.63 7.49
C GLU A 213 14.18 18.24 7.97
N GLN A 214 15.09 17.57 7.25
CA GLN A 214 15.65 16.25 7.58
C GLN A 214 14.62 15.12 7.55
N VAL A 215 14.21 14.74 6.33
CA VAL A 215 13.54 13.45 6.07
C VAL A 215 14.28 12.31 6.78
N ALA A 216 13.54 11.31 7.27
CA ALA A 216 14.13 10.13 7.89
C ALA A 216 15.19 9.48 6.95
N PRO A 217 16.32 8.99 7.49
CA PRO A 217 17.40 8.42 6.67
C PRO A 217 16.94 7.30 5.73
N SER A 218 15.95 6.50 6.14
CA SER A 218 15.35 5.43 5.34
C SER A 218 14.62 5.92 4.09
N SER A 219 14.05 7.13 4.14
CA SER A 219 13.19 7.68 3.09
C SER A 219 13.91 8.71 2.21
N LEU A 220 15.11 9.14 2.61
CA LEU A 220 15.94 10.09 1.87
C LEU A 220 16.19 9.65 0.41
N PRO A 221 16.53 8.38 0.10
CA PRO A 221 16.70 7.96 -1.29
C PRO A 221 15.43 8.17 -2.12
N SER A 222 14.27 7.84 -1.54
CA SER A 222 12.98 7.97 -2.23
C SER A 222 12.57 9.43 -2.42
N ALA A 223 12.75 10.28 -1.39
CA ALA A 223 12.50 11.71 -1.48
C ALA A 223 13.39 12.39 -2.54
N CYS A 224 14.67 12.04 -2.61
CA CYS A 224 15.60 12.54 -3.62
C CYS A 224 15.24 12.05 -5.04
N ALA A 225 14.88 10.77 -5.19
CA ALA A 225 14.46 10.22 -6.48
C ALA A 225 13.17 10.86 -6.98
N ALA A 226 12.19 11.06 -6.10
CA ALA A 226 10.95 11.77 -6.37
C ALA A 226 11.21 13.21 -6.84
N LEU A 227 12.02 13.97 -6.09
CA LEU A 227 12.37 15.34 -6.45
C LEU A 227 13.07 15.40 -7.81
N LYS A 228 14.02 14.48 -8.06
CA LYS A 228 14.69 14.37 -9.36
C LYS A 228 13.66 14.17 -10.47
N ALA A 229 12.77 13.19 -10.34
CA ALA A 229 11.78 12.86 -11.37
C ALA A 229 10.87 14.05 -11.73
N ILE A 230 10.49 14.85 -10.74
CA ILE A 230 9.70 16.07 -10.97
C ILE A 230 10.54 17.15 -11.64
N ALA A 231 11.76 17.41 -11.13
CA ALA A 231 12.61 18.50 -11.57
C ALA A 231 13.08 18.39 -13.04
N VAL A 232 13.25 17.17 -13.58
CA VAL A 232 13.68 17.01 -14.99
C VAL A 232 12.56 17.39 -15.98
N ASN A 233 11.32 17.53 -15.50
CA ASN A 233 10.13 17.62 -16.36
C ASN A 233 9.40 18.98 -16.28
N VAL A 234 9.99 19.99 -15.62
CA VAL A 234 9.42 21.34 -15.44
C VAL A 234 9.75 22.30 -16.60
N ARG A 235 9.60 21.87 -17.86
CA ARG A 235 9.79 22.73 -19.04
C ARG A 235 8.53 22.83 -19.89
#